data_AF-A0AAV0LZ63-F1
#
_entry.id   AF-A0AAV0LZ63-F1
#
_cell.length_a   1.000
_cell.length_b   1.000
_cell.length_c   1.000
_cell.angle_alpha   90.00
_cell.angle_beta   90.00
_cell.angle_gamma   90.00
#
_symmetry.space_group_name_H-M   'P 1'
#
loop_
_entity.id
_entity.type
_entity.pdbx_description
1 polymer ?
#
loop_
_entity_poly.entity_id
_entity_poly.type
_entity_poly.pdbx_seq_one_letter_code
_entity_poly.pdbx_strand_id
1 'polypeptide(L)'
;MFLLVSKAGGAAAAQPEIVEKHLTDLRKSVNVLVSLVNLCRLHDKVNMHSMAVKYGGKFVDSFLKAFDYLEAHFQTHNDLIIKLLMEFQKGTRTIQTLCSEAKGMKQTAVASKIPATKRSMERFLFRVKALLLTTSTGRTCWIGNLKHKDLAGQVVSSQAYAEHQSNDVDDENDDMEMDGDRNEDEEVVAASEEEEVGEAEVEEPEAE
;
A
#
# COMPACT_ATOMS: atom_id res chain seq x y z
N MET A 1 14.57 21.29 58.18
CA MET A 1 13.12 21.01 58.16
C MET A 1 12.40 22.33 57.91
N PHE A 2 12.00 22.62 56.67
CA PHE A 2 10.95 23.56 56.26
C PHE A 2 10.89 23.56 54.72
N LEU A 3 9.90 22.82 54.21
CA LEU A 3 9.03 23.10 53.05
C LEU A 3 9.64 23.45 51.69
N LEU A 4 9.35 22.62 50.68
CA LEU A 4 8.23 22.91 49.79
C LEU A 4 7.75 21.68 49.00
N VAL A 5 6.45 21.47 49.15
CA VAL A 5 5.57 20.50 48.51
C VAL A 5 5.25 20.94 47.08
N SER A 6 5.04 19.93 46.22
CA SER A 6 4.28 19.94 44.96
C SER A 6 4.71 20.88 43.83
N LYS A 7 5.20 20.28 42.75
CA LYS A 7 5.03 20.84 41.41
C LYS A 7 4.62 19.76 40.40
N ALA A 8 3.35 19.89 39.99
CA ALA A 8 2.78 19.56 38.68
C ALA A 8 2.75 18.08 38.22
N GLY A 9 1.86 17.29 38.83
CA GLY A 9 1.35 16.03 38.26
C GLY A 9 0.33 16.19 37.12
N GLY A 10 0.11 17.40 36.58
CA GLY A 10 -0.89 17.67 35.54
C GLY A 10 -0.33 17.93 34.12
N ALA A 11 0.91 18.39 33.99
CA ALA A 11 1.47 18.77 32.68
C ALA A 11 2.08 17.59 31.91
N ALA A 12 2.66 16.61 32.62
CA ALA A 12 3.28 15.44 32.01
C ALA A 12 2.27 14.40 31.50
N ALA A 13 1.07 14.33 32.11
CA ALA A 13 -0.03 13.46 31.67
C ALA A 13 -0.86 14.06 30.53
N ALA A 14 -0.92 15.39 30.40
CA ALA A 14 -1.67 16.05 29.32
C ALA A 14 -1.00 15.92 27.95
N GLN A 15 0.34 15.88 27.90
CA GLN A 15 1.08 15.72 26.64
C GLN A 15 0.80 14.39 25.91
N PRO A 16 0.83 13.21 26.55
CA PRO A 16 0.50 11.96 25.88
C PRO A 16 -0.96 11.90 25.40
N GLU A 17 -1.93 12.41 26.18
CA GLU A 17 -3.34 12.48 25.73
C GLU A 17 -3.53 13.36 24.48
N ILE A 18 -2.83 14.49 24.41
CA ILE A 18 -2.85 15.37 23.23
C ILE A 18 -2.26 14.64 22.02
N VAL A 19 -1.13 13.94 22.18
CA VAL A 19 -0.50 13.18 21.09
C VAL A 19 -1.42 12.06 20.58
N GLU A 20 -2.04 11.29 21.49
CA GLU A 20 -3.00 10.25 21.11
C GLU A 20 -4.20 10.80 20.33
N LYS A 21 -4.71 11.97 20.74
CA LYS A 21 -5.77 12.65 20.01
C LYS A 21 -5.34 13.02 18.59
N HIS A 22 -4.15 13.62 18.42
CA HIS A 22 -3.62 13.98 17.10
C HIS A 22 -3.39 12.75 16.22
N LEU A 23 -2.83 11.67 16.76
CA LEU A 23 -2.66 10.40 16.03
C LEU A 23 -4.01 9.81 15.62
N THR A 24 -5.02 9.90 16.48
CA THR A 24 -6.39 9.46 16.19
C THR A 24 -7.03 10.28 15.08
N ASP A 25 -6.87 11.60 15.08
CA ASP A 25 -7.41 12.48 14.05
C ASP A 25 -6.69 12.30 12.70
N LEU A 26 -5.38 12.05 12.72
CA LEU A 26 -4.61 11.66 11.53
C LEU A 26 -5.11 10.33 10.97
N ARG A 27 -5.40 9.36 11.84
CA ARG A 27 -6.00 8.07 11.46
C ARG A 27 -7.38 8.21 10.84
N LYS A 28 -8.25 9.07 11.37
CA LYS A 28 -9.54 9.39 10.74
C LYS A 28 -9.35 9.95 9.33
N SER A 29 -8.40 10.87 9.15
CA SER A 29 -8.08 11.45 7.84
C SER A 29 -7.62 10.39 6.83
N VAL A 30 -6.77 9.45 7.27
CA VAL A 30 -6.38 8.28 6.48
C VAL A 30 -7.57 7.41 6.11
N ASN A 31 -8.47 7.10 7.06
CA ASN A 31 -9.65 6.27 6.78
C ASN A 31 -10.62 6.93 5.79
N VAL A 32 -10.76 8.26 5.83
CA VAL A 32 -11.52 9.02 4.83
C VAL A 32 -10.90 8.85 3.45
N LEU A 33 -9.57 8.98 3.32
CA LEU A 33 -8.88 8.72 2.05
C LEU A 33 -9.13 7.28 1.56
N VAL A 34 -8.92 6.28 2.43
CA VAL A 34 -9.10 4.87 2.08
C VAL A 34 -10.53 4.62 1.57
N SER A 35 -11.53 5.18 2.25
CA SER A 35 -12.94 5.06 1.85
C SER A 35 -13.21 5.71 0.51
N LEU A 36 -12.70 6.94 0.27
CA LEU A 36 -12.87 7.66 -0.98
C LEU A 36 -12.18 6.95 -2.16
N VAL A 37 -10.96 6.45 -1.96
CA VAL A 37 -10.23 5.72 -3.00
C VAL A 37 -10.94 4.41 -3.34
N ASN A 38 -11.44 3.69 -2.33
CA ASN A 38 -12.22 2.47 -2.55
C ASN A 38 -13.53 2.75 -3.28
N LEU A 39 -14.21 3.87 -2.97
CA LEU A 39 -15.40 4.30 -3.69
C LEU A 39 -15.06 4.61 -5.16
N CYS A 40 -13.97 5.33 -5.42
CA CYS A 40 -13.51 5.60 -6.78
C CYS A 40 -13.21 4.33 -7.56
N ARG A 41 -12.69 3.28 -6.92
CA ARG A 41 -12.44 1.96 -7.56
C ARG A 41 -13.72 1.29 -8.06
N LEU A 42 -14.85 1.53 -7.40
CA LEU A 42 -16.13 0.92 -7.78
C LEU A 42 -16.82 1.65 -8.95
N HIS A 43 -16.25 2.74 -9.46
CA HIS A 43 -16.83 3.54 -10.52
C HIS A 43 -16.15 3.30 -11.87
N ASP A 44 -16.91 2.99 -12.91
CA ASP A 44 -16.35 2.74 -14.27
C ASP A 44 -15.77 3.99 -14.96
N LYS A 45 -15.96 5.17 -14.37
CA LYS A 45 -15.54 6.44 -14.98
C LYS A 45 -14.04 6.64 -14.83
N VAL A 46 -13.32 6.67 -15.95
CA VAL A 46 -11.87 6.98 -16.04
C VAL A 46 -11.47 8.24 -15.26
N ASN A 47 -12.33 9.27 -15.27
CA ASN A 47 -12.08 10.50 -14.50
C ASN A 47 -12.04 10.26 -12.98
N MET A 48 -12.87 9.35 -12.44
CA MET A 48 -12.85 8.98 -11.01
C MET A 48 -11.53 8.30 -10.65
N HIS A 49 -11.05 7.39 -11.49
CA HIS A 49 -9.74 6.75 -11.33
C HIS A 49 -8.59 7.77 -11.42
N SER A 50 -8.66 8.69 -12.38
CA SER A 50 -7.67 9.78 -12.52
C SER A 50 -7.60 10.66 -11.26
N MET A 51 -8.75 11.02 -10.69
CA MET A 51 -8.81 11.80 -9.47
C MET A 51 -8.26 11.01 -8.27
N ALA A 52 -8.61 9.73 -8.13
CA ALA A 52 -8.09 8.88 -7.06
C ALA A 52 -6.56 8.75 -7.10
N VAL A 53 -5.98 8.51 -8.28
CA VAL A 53 -4.51 8.40 -8.45
C VAL A 53 -3.82 9.73 -8.18
N LYS A 54 -4.34 10.84 -8.73
CA LYS A 54 -3.75 12.18 -8.58
C LYS A 54 -3.80 12.67 -7.13
N TYR A 55 -4.98 12.65 -6.52
CA TYR A 55 -5.16 13.19 -5.16
C TYR A 55 -4.70 12.21 -4.09
N GLY A 56 -4.73 10.90 -4.35
CA GLY A 56 -4.09 9.89 -3.53
C GLY A 56 -2.58 10.14 -3.40
N GLY A 57 -1.88 10.35 -4.52
CA GLY A 57 -0.46 10.70 -4.49
C GLY A 57 -0.17 11.99 -3.70
N LYS A 58 -0.96 13.04 -3.92
CA LYS A 58 -0.84 14.31 -3.16
C LYS A 58 -1.11 14.15 -1.66
N PHE A 59 -2.05 13.29 -1.28
CA PHE A 59 -2.29 12.97 0.12
C PHE A 59 -1.07 12.28 0.73
N VAL A 60 -0.47 11.31 0.04
CA VAL A 60 0.77 10.64 0.48
C VAL A 60 1.89 11.66 0.70
N ASP A 61 2.10 12.59 -0.23
CA ASP A 61 3.09 13.66 -0.06
C ASP A 61 2.79 14.56 1.15
N SER A 62 1.52 14.81 1.43
CA SER A 62 1.09 15.63 2.56
C SER A 62 1.27 14.89 3.89
N PHE A 63 0.95 13.60 3.93
CA PHE A 63 1.20 12.73 5.08
C PHE A 63 2.69 12.61 5.37
N LEU A 64 3.53 12.50 4.34
CA LEU A 64 4.99 12.43 4.49
C LEU A 64 5.59 13.66 5.19
N LYS A 65 4.96 14.83 5.10
CA LYS A 65 5.39 16.03 5.85
C LYS A 65 5.14 15.90 7.35
N ALA A 66 4.15 15.11 7.76
CA ALA A 66 3.88 14.81 9.15
C ALA A 66 4.71 13.61 9.66
N PHE A 67 5.53 12.97 8.81
CA PHE A 67 6.18 11.72 9.17
C PHE A 67 7.18 11.88 10.33
N ASP A 68 7.90 12.99 10.41
CA ASP A 68 8.83 13.26 11.53
C ASP A 68 8.10 13.29 12.89
N TYR A 69 6.82 13.70 12.90
CA TYR A 69 5.98 13.64 14.10
C TYR A 69 5.69 12.20 14.52
N LEU A 70 5.46 11.29 13.56
CA LEU A 70 5.29 9.87 13.84
C LEU A 70 6.58 9.27 14.38
N GLU A 71 7.74 9.59 13.78
CA GLU A 71 9.04 9.12 14.24
C GLU A 71 9.33 9.56 15.69
N ALA A 72 9.06 10.83 16.01
CA ALA A 72 9.28 11.39 17.35
C ALA A 72 8.44 10.71 18.45
N HIS A 73 7.24 10.22 18.11
CA HIS A 73 6.30 9.63 19.05
C HIS A 73 6.19 8.10 18.96
N PHE A 74 7.02 7.46 18.13
CA PHE A 74 6.92 6.03 17.86
C PHE A 74 7.18 5.16 19.08
N GLN A 75 8.16 5.51 19.91
CA GLN A 75 8.51 4.72 21.10
C GLN A 75 7.37 4.65 22.13
N THR A 76 6.61 5.73 22.27
CA THR A 76 5.53 5.85 23.26
C THR A 76 4.19 5.32 22.72
N HIS A 77 3.91 5.53 21.43
CA HIS A 77 2.60 5.24 20.83
C HIS A 77 2.70 4.27 19.64
N ASN A 78 3.61 3.29 19.71
CA ASN A 78 3.91 2.35 18.62
C ASN A 78 2.65 1.68 18.04
N ASP A 79 1.74 1.18 18.88
CA ASP A 79 0.58 0.43 18.43
C ASP A 79 -0.43 1.32 17.68
N LEU A 80 -0.60 2.57 18.09
CA LEU A 80 -1.45 3.54 17.37
C LEU A 80 -0.84 3.90 16.02
N ILE A 81 0.46 4.14 15.97
CA ILE A 81 1.17 4.51 14.74
C ILE A 81 1.21 3.32 13.77
N ILE A 82 1.50 2.11 14.24
CA ILE A 82 1.46 0.89 13.41
C ILE A 82 0.06 0.70 12.83
N LYS A 83 -1.01 0.82 13.64
CA LYS A 83 -2.40 0.74 13.14
C LYS A 83 -2.70 1.80 12.09
N LEU A 84 -2.29 3.06 12.31
CA LEU A 84 -2.41 4.15 11.34
C LEU A 84 -1.73 3.80 10.01
N LEU A 85 -0.48 3.32 10.05
CA LEU A 85 0.29 2.97 8.86
C LEU A 85 -0.31 1.78 8.11
N MET A 86 -0.80 0.76 8.84
CA MET A 86 -1.51 -0.39 8.25
C MET A 86 -2.82 0.02 7.57
N GLU A 87 -3.59 0.93 8.17
CA GLU A 87 -4.80 1.45 7.53
C GLU A 87 -4.45 2.28 6.29
N PHE A 88 -3.39 3.08 6.33
CA PHE A 88 -2.97 3.85 5.17
C PHE A 88 -2.49 2.96 4.02
N GLN A 89 -1.81 1.85 4.33
CA GLN A 89 -1.40 0.87 3.32
C GLN A 89 -2.59 0.28 2.54
N LYS A 90 -3.79 0.17 3.12
CA LYS A 90 -4.97 -0.28 2.39
C LYS A 90 -5.30 0.67 1.24
N GLY A 91 -5.22 1.98 1.48
CA GLY A 91 -5.47 3.01 0.47
C GLY A 91 -4.39 3.04 -0.61
N THR A 92 -3.11 2.92 -0.23
CA THR A 92 -2.02 2.90 -1.22
C THR A 92 -2.06 1.66 -2.11
N ARG A 93 -2.43 0.49 -1.57
CA ARG A 93 -2.67 -0.73 -2.37
C ARG A 93 -3.79 -0.52 -3.39
N THR A 94 -4.92 0.09 -2.99
CA THR A 94 -5.99 0.39 -3.95
C THR A 94 -5.53 1.36 -5.04
N ILE A 95 -4.74 2.38 -4.71
CA ILE A 95 -4.16 3.30 -5.70
C ILE A 95 -3.22 2.57 -6.67
N GLN A 96 -2.42 1.61 -6.19
CA GLN A 96 -1.55 0.79 -7.03
C GLN A 96 -2.35 -0.05 -8.04
N THR A 97 -3.43 -0.69 -7.60
CA THR A 97 -4.37 -1.42 -8.47
C THR A 97 -4.90 -0.52 -9.58
N LEU A 98 -5.40 0.68 -9.23
CA LEU A 98 -5.88 1.66 -10.21
C LEU A 98 -4.79 2.10 -11.21
N CYS A 99 -3.54 2.22 -10.76
CA CYS A 99 -2.42 2.56 -11.65
C CYS A 99 -2.15 1.43 -12.66
N SER A 100 -2.14 0.18 -12.20
CA SER A 100 -1.87 -0.99 -13.05
C SER A 100 -2.93 -1.17 -14.14
N GLU A 101 -4.20 -1.01 -13.78
CA GLU A 101 -5.33 -1.08 -14.72
C GLU A 101 -5.29 0.04 -15.75
N ALA A 102 -5.06 1.28 -15.30
CA ALA A 102 -4.93 2.42 -16.20
C ALA A 102 -3.82 2.23 -17.23
N LYS A 103 -2.72 1.57 -16.84
CA LYS A 103 -1.63 1.19 -17.75
C LYS A 103 -2.10 0.14 -18.77
N GLY A 104 -2.79 -0.92 -18.32
CA GLY A 104 -3.31 -1.97 -19.19
C GLY A 104 -4.38 -1.48 -20.18
N MET A 105 -5.27 -0.59 -19.75
CA MET A 105 -6.36 -0.04 -20.57
C MET A 105 -5.93 1.18 -21.42
N LYS A 106 -4.65 1.54 -21.45
CA LYS A 106 -4.11 2.70 -22.18
C LYS A 106 -4.84 4.02 -21.87
N GLN A 107 -5.29 4.20 -20.62
CA GLN A 107 -5.99 5.40 -20.17
C GLN A 107 -5.02 6.56 -19.94
N THR A 108 -4.70 7.31 -21.00
CA THR A 108 -3.68 8.37 -21.00
C THR A 108 -3.85 9.43 -19.90
N ALA A 109 -5.10 9.81 -19.59
CA ALA A 109 -5.43 10.77 -18.54
C ALA A 109 -4.98 10.31 -17.14
N VAL A 110 -5.03 9.00 -16.87
CA VAL A 110 -4.57 8.41 -15.61
C VAL A 110 -3.07 8.09 -15.70
N ALA A 111 -2.61 7.54 -16.84
CA ALA A 111 -1.23 7.16 -17.08
C ALA A 111 -0.24 8.31 -16.85
N SER A 112 -0.61 9.53 -17.24
CA SER A 112 0.21 10.74 -17.01
C SER A 112 0.48 11.05 -15.53
N LYS A 113 -0.31 10.50 -14.59
CA LYS A 113 -0.18 10.73 -13.15
C LYS A 113 0.61 9.64 -12.43
N ILE A 114 0.71 8.46 -13.04
CA ILE A 114 1.31 7.27 -12.42
C ILE A 114 2.74 7.51 -11.93
N PRO A 115 3.67 8.11 -12.71
CA PRO A 115 5.06 8.23 -12.27
C PRO A 115 5.23 9.05 -10.98
N ALA A 116 4.50 10.17 -10.88
CA ALA A 116 4.53 11.00 -9.68
C ALA A 116 3.91 10.27 -8.48
N THR A 117 2.75 9.63 -8.67
CA THR A 117 2.07 8.89 -7.59
C THR A 117 2.88 7.70 -7.10
N LYS A 118 3.51 6.93 -8.00
CA LYS A 118 4.41 5.81 -7.62
C LYS A 118 5.57 6.30 -6.77
N ARG A 119 6.25 7.37 -7.20
CA ARG A 119 7.35 7.99 -6.43
C ARG A 119 6.92 8.36 -5.01
N SER A 120 5.73 8.96 -4.84
CA SER A 120 5.22 9.31 -3.50
C SER A 120 4.97 8.06 -2.65
N MET A 121 4.40 6.99 -3.22
CA MET A 121 4.14 5.73 -2.51
C MET A 121 5.44 5.00 -2.13
N GLU A 122 6.45 4.99 -3.00
CA GLU A 122 7.77 4.40 -2.70
C GLU A 122 8.46 5.14 -1.55
N ARG A 123 8.45 6.47 -1.57
CA ARG A 123 8.97 7.30 -0.45
C ARG A 123 8.27 6.97 0.86
N PHE A 124 6.94 6.80 0.82
CA PHE A 124 6.18 6.38 1.99
C PHE A 124 6.61 5.00 2.49
N LEU A 125 6.70 4.00 1.62
CA LEU A 125 7.14 2.65 2.01
C LEU A 125 8.57 2.67 2.58
N PHE A 126 9.48 3.44 1.98
CA PHE A 126 10.83 3.58 2.49
C PHE A 126 10.87 4.20 3.89
N ARG A 127 10.10 5.26 4.13
CA ARG A 127 10.01 5.90 5.45
C ARG A 127 9.39 4.97 6.51
N VAL A 128 8.36 4.21 6.15
CA VAL A 128 7.78 3.19 7.04
C VAL A 128 8.79 2.09 7.36
N LYS A 129 9.53 1.59 6.36
CA LYS A 129 10.60 0.60 6.59
C LYS A 129 11.66 1.14 7.54
N ALA A 130 12.15 2.36 7.31
CA ALA A 130 13.15 2.99 8.16
C ALA A 130 12.67 3.15 9.62
N LEU A 131 11.42 3.58 9.81
CA LEU A 131 10.80 3.69 11.14
C LEU A 131 10.76 2.35 11.89
N LEU A 132 10.41 1.27 11.19
CA LEU A 132 10.27 -0.05 11.81
C LEU A 132 11.61 -0.76 12.04
N LEU A 133 12.63 -0.50 11.21
CA LEU A 133 13.98 -1.05 11.40
C LEU A 133 14.74 -0.39 12.56
N THR A 134 14.47 0.89 12.81
CA THR A 134 15.12 1.65 13.90
C THR A 134 14.57 1.30 15.29
N THR A 135 13.49 0.52 15.36
CA THR A 135 12.92 0.08 16.63
C THR A 135 13.31 -1.36 16.92
N SER A 136 14.08 -1.58 17.97
CA SER A 136 14.54 -2.90 18.47
C SER A 136 13.42 -3.85 18.92
N THR A 137 12.15 -3.47 18.73
CA THR A 137 11.02 -4.36 18.97
C THR A 137 10.90 -5.25 17.75
N GLY A 138 11.44 -6.47 17.82
CA GLY A 138 11.51 -7.47 16.74
C GLY A 138 10.16 -7.97 16.21
N ARG A 139 9.24 -7.06 15.85
CA ARG A 139 8.08 -7.34 15.03
C ARG A 139 8.52 -7.19 13.58
N THR A 140 8.80 -8.32 12.94
CA THR A 140 9.04 -8.47 11.51
C THR A 140 7.97 -7.70 10.74
N CYS A 141 8.35 -6.55 10.17
CA CYS A 141 7.43 -5.76 9.35
C CYS A 141 7.13 -6.54 8.07
N TRP A 142 5.92 -7.08 8.01
CA TRP A 142 5.38 -7.77 6.84
C TRP A 142 5.09 -6.77 5.72
N ILE A 143 6.11 -6.47 4.92
CA ILE A 143 5.92 -5.84 3.61
C ILE A 143 5.72 -6.98 2.60
N GLY A 144 4.50 -7.50 2.50
CA GLY A 144 4.21 -8.62 1.61
C GLY A 144 4.45 -8.25 0.13
N ASN A 145 4.94 -9.22 -0.65
CA ASN A 145 5.18 -9.08 -2.09
C ASN A 145 3.92 -8.58 -2.82
N LEU A 146 4.11 -7.61 -3.72
CA LEU A 146 3.03 -7.05 -4.52
C LEU A 146 2.73 -8.00 -5.70
N LYS A 147 1.69 -8.82 -5.58
CA LYS A 147 1.17 -9.59 -6.73
C LYS A 147 0.30 -8.68 -7.60
N HIS A 148 0.47 -8.76 -8.91
CA HIS A 148 -0.38 -8.06 -9.87
C HIS A 148 -1.79 -8.69 -9.83
N LYS A 149 -2.82 -7.88 -9.59
CA LYS A 149 -4.22 -8.33 -9.47
C LYS A 149 -5.15 -7.44 -10.29
N ASP A 150 -6.20 -8.03 -10.86
CA ASP A 150 -7.30 -7.28 -11.48
C ASP A 150 -8.30 -6.73 -10.45
N LEU A 151 -9.31 -5.96 -10.91
CA LEU A 151 -10.39 -5.42 -10.05
C LEU A 151 -11.20 -6.51 -9.34
N ALA A 152 -11.26 -7.72 -9.90
CA ALA A 152 -11.93 -8.87 -9.31
C ALA A 152 -11.04 -9.58 -8.25
N GLY A 153 -9.79 -9.12 -8.09
CA GLY A 153 -8.84 -9.67 -7.13
C GLY A 153 -8.08 -10.91 -7.63
N GLN A 154 -8.27 -11.32 -8.89
CA GLN A 154 -7.54 -12.43 -9.50
C GLN A 154 -6.11 -12.02 -9.81
N VAL A 155 -5.16 -12.95 -9.61
CA VAL A 155 -3.74 -12.68 -9.88
C VAL A 155 -3.51 -12.73 -11.39
N VAL A 156 -2.95 -11.67 -11.95
CA VAL A 156 -2.66 -11.55 -13.39
C VAL A 156 -1.15 -11.65 -13.59
N SER A 157 -0.70 -12.52 -14.51
CA SER A 157 0.72 -12.60 -14.85
C SER A 157 1.21 -11.24 -15.36
N SER A 158 2.35 -10.78 -14.85
CA SER A 158 2.97 -9.50 -15.23
C SER A 158 3.45 -9.46 -16.69
N GLN A 159 3.39 -10.59 -17.42
CA GLN A 159 3.99 -10.79 -18.75
C GLN A 159 3.03 -11.34 -19.81
N ALA A 160 1.73 -11.00 -19.78
CA ALA A 160 0.82 -11.35 -20.88
C ALA A 160 0.64 -10.16 -21.83
N TYR A 161 1.61 -9.91 -22.72
CA TYR A 161 1.26 -9.36 -24.03
C TYR A 161 0.65 -10.52 -24.81
N ALA A 162 -0.66 -10.51 -24.99
CA ALA A 162 -1.29 -11.36 -25.99
C ALA A 162 -0.78 -10.88 -27.35
N GLU A 163 0.22 -11.57 -27.89
CA GLU A 163 0.58 -11.49 -29.29
C GLU A 163 -0.65 -11.88 -30.10
N HIS A 164 -1.32 -10.89 -30.68
CA HIS A 164 -2.29 -11.13 -31.72
C HIS A 164 -1.51 -11.66 -32.93
N GLN A 165 -1.50 -12.99 -33.09
CA GLN A 165 -1.12 -13.62 -34.34
C GLN A 165 -2.10 -13.17 -35.43
N SER A 166 -1.62 -12.32 -36.33
CA SER A 166 -2.16 -12.19 -37.69
C SER A 166 -0.99 -12.31 -38.65
N ASN A 167 -1.01 -13.39 -39.43
CA ASN A 167 -0.06 -13.72 -40.50
C ASN A 167 -0.05 -12.68 -41.64
N ASP A 168 1.06 -12.72 -42.40
CA ASP A 168 1.38 -12.10 -43.71
C ASP A 168 1.75 -10.59 -43.67
N VAL A 169 2.89 -10.09 -44.20
CA VAL A 169 3.80 -10.50 -45.29
C VAL A 169 5.21 -9.88 -45.07
N ASP A 170 6.27 -10.48 -45.65
CA ASP A 170 7.67 -10.00 -45.82
C ASP A 170 7.83 -8.51 -46.20
N ASP A 171 8.87 -7.82 -45.67
CA ASP A 171 10.07 -7.38 -46.44
C ASP A 171 11.09 -6.64 -45.52
N GLU A 172 12.34 -6.60 -45.96
CA GLU A 172 13.62 -6.51 -45.25
C GLU A 172 14.04 -5.14 -44.63
N ASN A 173 14.81 -5.26 -43.53
CA ASN A 173 16.00 -4.50 -43.12
C ASN A 173 15.91 -2.99 -42.70
N ASP A 174 16.20 -2.68 -41.43
CA ASP A 174 17.46 -2.01 -41.03
C ASP A 174 17.65 -1.92 -39.50
N ASP A 175 18.92 -1.80 -39.14
CA ASP A 175 19.62 -2.05 -37.88
C ASP A 175 19.52 -0.95 -36.78
N MET A 176 19.83 -1.35 -35.52
CA MET A 176 20.10 -0.57 -34.28
C MET A 176 18.95 0.27 -33.66
N GLU A 177 18.66 0.26 -32.35
CA GLU A 177 19.53 0.26 -31.17
C GLU A 177 18.97 -0.56 -30.00
N MET A 178 19.88 -1.19 -29.26
CA MET A 178 19.66 -1.98 -28.06
C MET A 178 19.82 -1.07 -26.84
N ASP A 179 18.72 -0.77 -26.11
CA ASP A 179 18.81 -0.25 -24.74
C ASP A 179 18.30 -1.32 -23.79
N GLY A 180 19.25 -1.93 -23.08
CA GLY A 180 19.03 -3.01 -22.14
C GLY A 180 18.60 -2.48 -20.79
N ASP A 181 17.33 -2.64 -20.45
CA ASP A 181 16.86 -2.51 -19.06
C ASP A 181 17.15 -3.84 -18.33
N ARG A 182 18.31 -3.89 -17.66
CA ARG A 182 18.68 -4.98 -16.75
C ARG A 182 17.74 -4.94 -15.53
N ASN A 183 16.78 -5.85 -15.49
CA ASN A 183 16.12 -6.24 -14.24
C ASN A 183 17.10 -7.10 -13.42
N GLU A 184 17.70 -6.51 -12.39
CA GLU A 184 18.31 -7.23 -11.28
C GLU A 184 17.21 -7.59 -10.28
N ASP A 185 16.48 -8.68 -10.55
CA ASP A 185 15.65 -9.34 -9.54
C ASP A 185 16.44 -10.54 -8.99
N GLU A 186 17.09 -10.34 -7.84
CA GLU A 186 17.66 -11.42 -7.04
C GLU A 186 16.55 -12.38 -6.57
N GLU A 187 16.74 -13.65 -6.87
CA GLU A 187 16.07 -14.79 -6.24
C GLU A 187 16.32 -14.80 -4.72
N VAL A 188 15.27 -14.99 -3.93
CA VAL A 188 15.36 -15.77 -2.68
C VAL A 188 14.04 -16.51 -2.41
N VAL A 189 14.09 -17.79 -2.78
CA VAL A 189 13.48 -19.01 -2.20
C VAL A 189 12.09 -18.98 -1.55
N ALA A 190 11.25 -19.87 -2.10
CA ALA A 190 10.01 -20.36 -1.53
C ALA A 190 10.24 -21.27 -0.32
N ALA A 191 9.34 -21.18 0.67
CA ALA A 191 9.01 -22.30 1.54
C ALA A 191 7.49 -22.48 1.46
N SER A 192 7.10 -23.61 0.87
CA SER A 192 5.74 -24.13 0.80
C SER A 192 5.33 -24.61 2.19
N GLU A 193 4.13 -24.23 2.65
CA GLU A 193 3.40 -25.02 3.64
C GLU A 193 2.06 -25.37 2.99
N GLU A 194 1.94 -26.65 2.66
CA GLU A 194 0.70 -27.32 2.30
C GLU A 194 -0.10 -27.50 3.60
N GLU A 195 -1.31 -26.95 3.67
CA GLU A 195 -2.30 -27.39 4.65
C GLU A 195 -3.40 -28.12 3.90
N GLU A 196 -3.30 -29.44 3.95
CA GLU A 196 -4.33 -30.40 3.57
C GLU A 196 -5.46 -30.30 4.60
N VAL A 197 -6.67 -29.90 4.18
CA VAL A 197 -7.88 -30.06 4.99
C VAL A 197 -8.75 -31.09 4.29
N GLY A 198 -8.75 -32.29 4.86
CA GLY A 198 -9.59 -33.41 4.45
C GLY A 198 -11.08 -33.08 4.62
N GLU A 199 -11.84 -33.45 3.59
CA GLU A 199 -13.30 -33.42 3.58
C GLU A 199 -13.82 -34.60 4.43
N ALA A 200 -14.62 -34.30 5.45
CA ALA A 200 -15.45 -35.29 6.13
C ALA A 200 -16.84 -35.27 5.49
N GLU A 201 -17.17 -36.33 4.77
CA GLU A 201 -18.52 -36.64 4.31
C GLU A 201 -19.44 -36.85 5.53
N VAL A 202 -20.57 -36.14 5.58
CA VAL A 202 -21.66 -36.42 6.53
C VAL A 202 -22.75 -37.14 5.75
N GLU A 203 -22.90 -38.43 6.04
CA GLU A 203 -23.97 -39.31 5.59
C GLU A 203 -25.25 -38.99 6.40
N GLU A 204 -26.33 -38.58 5.73
CA GLU A 204 -27.67 -38.42 6.34
C GLU A 204 -28.33 -39.80 6.51
N PRO A 205 -28.97 -40.10 7.66
CA PRO A 205 -29.59 -41.40 7.88
C PRO A 205 -31.03 -41.47 7.33
N GLU A 206 -31.37 -42.68 6.90
CA GLU A 206 -32.64 -43.13 6.33
C GLU A 206 -33.85 -42.90 7.25
N ALA A 207 -35.01 -42.67 6.60
CA ALA A 207 -36.32 -42.55 7.23
C ALA A 207 -36.95 -43.93 7.47
N GLU A 208 -37.54 -44.12 8.67
CA GLU A 208 -38.65 -45.06 8.92
C GLU A 208 -40.00 -44.36 8.75
#